data_AF-A0A356UE40-F1
#
_entry.id   AF-A0A356UE40-F1
#
_cell.length_a   1.000
_cell.length_b   1.000
_cell.length_c   1.000
_cell.angle_alpha   90.00
_cell.angle_beta   90.00
_cell.angle_gamma   90.00
#
_symmetry.space_group_name_H-M   'P 1'
#
loop_
_entity.id
_entity.type
_entity.pdbx_description
1 polymer ?
#
loop_
_entity_poly.entity_id
_entity_poly.type
_entity_poly.pdbx_seq_one_letter_code
_entity_poly.pdbx_strand_id
1 'polypeptide(L)' 'MNQPQAVFLDIDMPDINGIELAHILAEKYEDLSLVFATAHP' A
#
# COMPACT_ATOMS: atom_id res chain seq x y z
N MET A 1 4.80 -8.36 19.02
CA MET A 1 4.71 -8.43 17.56
C MET A 1 4.34 -7.06 17.06
N ASN A 2 5.16 -6.42 16.23
CA ASN A 2 4.91 -5.07 15.73
C ASN A 2 4.32 -5.18 14.32
N GLN A 3 3.00 -5.05 14.21
CA GLN A 3 2.36 -4.91 12.92
C GLN A 3 2.36 -3.43 12.51
N PRO A 4 2.63 -3.13 11.24
CA PRO A 4 2.51 -1.76 10.74
C PRO A 4 1.07 -1.29 10.87
N GLN A 5 0.88 -0.05 11.32
CA GLN A 5 -0.43 0.59 11.39
C GLN A 5 -0.73 1.44 10.14
N ALA A 6 0.32 1.83 9.41
CA ALA A 6 0.21 2.55 8.16
C ALA A 6 1.31 2.16 7.18
N VAL A 7 0.99 2.16 5.89
CA VAL A 7 1.94 1.95 4.78
C VAL A 7 1.75 3.05 3.74
N PHE A 8 2.85 3.69 3.36
CA PHE A 8 2.92 4.57 2.20
C PHE A 8 3.25 3.73 0.98
N LEU A 9 2.40 3.81 -0.03
CA LEU A 9 2.46 2.96 -1.21
C LEU A 9 2.57 3.82 -2.46
N ASP A 10 3.63 3.63 -3.23
CA ASP A 10 3.75 4.25 -4.54
C ASP A 10 2.79 3.55 -5.51
N ILE A 11 2.05 4.33 -6.31
CA ILE A 11 1.16 3.77 -7.33
C ILE A 11 1.97 3.25 -8.52
N ASP A 12 3.03 3.97 -8.88
CA ASP A 12 3.84 3.68 -10.06
C ASP A 12 5.10 2.90 -9.65
N MET A 13 4.88 1.69 -9.13
CA MET A 13 5.97 0.75 -8.84
C MET A 13 6.34 -0.05 -10.09
N PRO A 14 7.65 -0.29 -10.36
CA PRO A 14 8.05 -1.30 -11.31
C PRO A 14 7.63 -2.70 -10.82
N ASP A 15 7.35 -3.59 -11.75
CA ASP A 15 6.97 -5.01 -11.56
C ASP A 15 5.56 -5.28 -10.99
N ILE A 16 5.17 -4.67 -9.87
CA ILE A 16 3.83 -4.84 -9.27
C ILE A 16 3.08 -3.52 -9.25
N ASN A 17 1.80 -3.54 -9.65
CA ASN A 17 0.97 -2.34 -9.54
C ASN A 17 0.69 -2.06 -8.05
N GLY A 18 0.93 -0.83 -7.59
CA GLY A 18 0.64 -0.42 -6.21
C GLY A 18 -0.81 -0.69 -5.79
N ILE A 19 -1.76 -0.62 -6.71
CA ILE A 19 -3.18 -0.93 -6.44
C ILE A 19 -3.42 -2.42 -6.17
N GLU A 20 -2.72 -3.32 -6.85
CA GLU A 20 -2.83 -4.76 -6.61
C GLU A 20 -2.23 -5.12 -5.24
N LEU A 21 -1.08 -4.53 -4.91
CA LEU A 21 -0.47 -4.69 -3.59
C LEU A 21 -1.36 -4.16 -2.47
N ALA A 22 -2.05 -3.02 -2.69
CA ALA A 22 -3.01 -2.47 -1.74
C ALA A 22 -4.16 -3.45 -1.42
N HIS A 23 -4.69 -4.16 -2.43
CA HIS A 23 -5.74 -5.16 -2.21
C HIS A 23 -5.25 -6.31 -1.32
N ILE A 24 -4.06 -6.85 -1.61
CA ILE A 24 -3.45 -7.93 -0.82
C ILE A 24 -3.23 -7.49 0.64
N LEU A 25 -2.78 -6.24 0.83
CA LEU A 25 -2.54 -5.69 2.17
C LEU A 25 -3.84 -5.48 2.95
N ALA A 26 -4.90 -5.00 2.29
CA ALA A 26 -6.21 -4.80 2.90
C ALA A 26 -6.89 -6.14 3.30
N GLU A 27 -6.72 -7.20 2.51
CA GLU A 27 -7.22 -8.53 2.86
C GLU A 27 -6.47 -9.15 4.05
N LYS A 28 -5.17 -8.83 4.19
CA LYS A 28 -4.31 -9.42 5.21
C LYS A 28 -4.32 -8.67 6.54
N TYR A 29 -4.59 -7.36 6.51
CA TYR A 29 -4.55 -6.49 7.67
C TYR A 29 -5.77 -5.56 7.70
N GLU A 30 -6.79 -5.96 8.46
CA GLU A 30 -8.08 -5.26 8.53
C GLU A 30 -7.96 -3.80 9.03
N ASP A 31 -7.00 -3.53 9.93
CA ASP A 31 -6.77 -2.20 10.53
C ASP A 31 -5.60 -1.41 9.89
N LEU A 32 -5.05 -1.88 8.76
CA LEU A 32 -3.91 -1.21 8.14
C LEU A 32 -4.35 0.01 7.33
N SER A 33 -3.81 1.18 7.67
CA SER A 33 -4.01 2.41 6.88
C SER A 33 -3.11 2.43 5.65
N LEU A 34 -3.69 2.58 4.45
CA LEU A 34 -2.94 2.71 3.20
C LEU A 34 -2.94 4.16 2.73
N VAL A 35 -1.75 4.69 2.46
CA VAL A 35 -1.55 6.05 1.93
C VAL A 35 -0.88 5.96 0.58
N PHE A 36 -1.59 6.32 -0.48
CA PHE A 36 -1.03 6.32 -1.83
C PHE A 36 -0.17 7.58 -2.05
N ALA A 37 1.08 7.36 -2.43
CA ALA A 37 1.97 8.39 -2.93
C ALA A 37 1.96 8.36 -4.46
N THR A 38 1.69 9.51 -5.08
CA THR A 38 1.72 9.66 -6.53
C THR A 38 2.73 10.73 -6.92
N ALA A 39 3.40 10.53 -8.04
CA ALA A 39 4.22 11.57 -8.65
C ALA A 39 3.31 12.45 -9.53
N HIS A 40 3.03 13.68 -9.08
CA HIS A 40 2.46 14.72 -9.93
C HIS A 40 3.62 15.56 -10.51
N PRO A 41 3.65 15.87 -11.81
CA PRO A 41 4.67 16.75 -12.40
C PRO A 41 4.54 18.21 -11.93
#